data_AF-A0A200QI12-F1
#
_entry.id   AF-A0A200QI12-F1
#
_cell.length_a   1.000
_cell.length_b   1.000
_cell.length_c   1.000
_cell.angle_alpha   90.00
_cell.angle_beta   90.00
_cell.angle_gamma   90.00
#
_symmetry.space_group_name_H-M   'P 1'
#
loop_
_entity.id
_entity.type
_entity.pdbx_description
1 polymer ?
#
loop_
_entity_poly.entity_id
_entity_poly.type
_entity_poly.pdbx_seq_one_letter_code
_entity_poly.pdbx_strand_id
1 'polypeptide(L)'
;MFFRTAYNVQIVVDEDEPEEVLLRRFRREVSKAGVIQECKRRKFFENKQEEKKRKTREAAKRNRRRRYGPRPPPSAVGDAAGPKKAAEDDDNWDIPAGDLPY
;
A
#
# COMPACT_ATOMS: atom_id res chain seq x y z
N MET A 1 -14.26 27.76 1.52
CA MET A 1 -14.20 26.71 0.48
C MET A 1 -13.57 27.33 -0.76
N PHE A 2 -12.29 27.08 -1.03
CA PHE A 2 -11.57 27.73 -2.12
C PHE A 2 -11.53 26.83 -3.36
N PHE A 3 -12.53 26.97 -4.23
CA PHE A 3 -12.38 26.59 -5.64
C PHE A 3 -11.98 27.86 -6.40
N ARG A 4 -10.70 28.22 -6.33
CA ARG A 4 -10.12 29.33 -7.08
C ARG A 4 -9.45 28.72 -8.31
N THR A 5 -10.25 28.55 -9.37
CA THR A 5 -9.95 27.90 -10.66
C THR A 5 -9.73 26.38 -10.58
N ALA A 6 -10.40 25.61 -11.43
CA ALA A 6 -10.62 24.17 -11.24
C ALA A 6 -9.45 23.30 -11.73
N TYR A 7 -8.38 23.21 -10.95
CA TYR A 7 -7.31 22.23 -11.18
C TYR A 7 -7.23 21.23 -10.01
N ASN A 8 -7.08 19.93 -10.35
CA ASN A 8 -6.90 18.86 -9.36
C ASN A 8 -5.43 18.69 -8.94
N VAL A 9 -4.50 19.10 -9.81
CA VAL A 9 -3.05 19.03 -9.63
C VAL A 9 -2.45 20.29 -10.26
N GLN A 10 -1.60 21.00 -9.52
CA GLN A 10 -0.81 22.13 -10.01
C GLN A 10 0.66 21.85 -9.73
N ILE A 11 1.51 22.12 -10.71
CA ILE A 11 2.97 21.97 -10.60
C ILE A 11 3.58 23.23 -11.19
N VAL A 12 4.30 23.95 -10.34
CA VAL A 12 5.10 25.10 -10.74
C VAL A 12 6.50 24.57 -11.02
N VAL A 13 7.06 24.98 -12.15
CA VAL A 13 8.37 24.56 -12.64
C VAL A 13 9.30 25.75 -12.52
N ASP A 14 10.48 25.53 -11.93
CA ASP A 14 11.56 26.53 -11.88
C ASP A 14 12.51 26.32 -13.07
N GLU A 15 13.23 27.36 -13.47
CA GLU A 15 14.02 27.40 -14.73
C GLU A 15 15.20 26.39 -14.77
N ASP A 16 15.66 25.89 -13.62
CA ASP A 16 16.83 25.01 -13.47
C ASP A 16 16.46 23.51 -13.24
N GLU A 17 15.21 23.10 -13.45
CA GLU A 17 14.81 21.70 -13.23
C GLU A 17 15.02 20.78 -14.45
N PRO A 18 15.74 19.65 -14.28
CA PRO A 18 15.82 18.66 -15.35
C PRO A 18 14.45 18.01 -15.58
N GLU A 19 14.11 17.78 -16.86
CA GLU A 19 12.79 17.31 -17.31
C GLU A 19 12.31 16.04 -16.59
N GLU A 20 13.24 15.13 -16.26
CA GLU A 20 12.93 13.89 -15.54
C GLU A 20 12.39 14.14 -14.13
N VAL A 21 12.90 15.17 -13.43
CA VAL A 21 12.46 15.52 -12.08
C VAL A 21 11.05 16.08 -12.12
N LEU A 22 10.75 16.92 -13.12
CA LEU A 22 9.41 17.45 -13.37
C LEU A 22 8.41 16.32 -13.63
N LEU A 23 8.72 15.40 -14.54
CA LEU A 23 7.86 14.25 -14.85
C LEU A 23 7.62 13.37 -13.62
N ARG A 24 8.64 13.19 -12.77
CA ARG A 24 8.51 12.42 -11.53
C ARG A 24 7.59 13.10 -10.53
N ARG A 25 7.68 14.43 -10.38
CA ARG A 25 6.77 15.21 -9.52
C ARG A 25 5.35 15.15 -10.04
N PHE A 26 5.17 15.31 -11.35
CA PHE A 26 3.88 15.17 -12.00
C PHE A 26 3.23 13.82 -11.77
N ARG A 27 3.96 12.75 -12.05
CA ARG A 27 3.45 11.39 -11.83
C ARG A 27 3.10 11.16 -10.36
N ARG A 28 3.86 11.71 -9.42
CA ARG A 28 3.59 11.62 -7.98
C ARG A 28 2.31 12.35 -7.60
N GLU A 29 2.15 13.61 -7.99
CA GLU A 29 0.97 14.40 -7.63
C GLU A 29 -0.30 13.85 -8.30
N VAL A 30 -0.23 13.39 -9.55
CA VAL A 30 -1.33 12.70 -10.24
C VAL A 30 -1.72 11.39 -9.52
N SER A 31 -0.72 10.61 -9.09
CA SER A 31 -0.95 9.37 -8.35
C SER A 31 -1.51 9.63 -6.94
N LYS A 32 -1.10 10.73 -6.31
CA LYS A 32 -1.55 11.16 -4.98
C LYS A 32 -2.99 11.70 -5.01
N ALA A 33 -3.32 12.51 -6.00
CA ALA A 33 -4.69 12.96 -6.26
C ALA A 33 -5.60 11.79 -6.67
N GLY A 34 -5.04 10.71 -7.22
CA GLY A 34 -5.77 9.49 -7.55
C GLY A 34 -6.71 9.62 -8.75
N VAL A 35 -6.54 10.68 -9.56
CA VAL A 35 -7.44 11.03 -10.67
C VAL A 35 -7.59 9.90 -11.70
N ILE A 36 -6.50 9.19 -12.02
CA ILE A 36 -6.54 8.07 -12.98
C ILE A 36 -7.35 6.89 -12.40
N GLN A 37 -7.14 6.57 -11.12
CA GLN A 37 -7.89 5.50 -10.45
C GLN A 37 -9.38 5.84 -10.39
N GLU A 38 -9.71 7.10 -10.14
CA GLU A 38 -11.09 7.59 -10.08
C GLU A 38 -11.78 7.55 -11.44
N CYS A 39 -11.11 7.98 -12.51
CA CYS A 39 -11.64 7.86 -13.88
C CYS A 39 -11.88 6.39 -14.26
N LYS A 40 -10.95 5.49 -13.93
CA LYS A 40 -11.11 4.06 -14.19
C LYS A 40 -12.28 3.45 -13.41
N ARG A 41 -12.48 3.88 -12.16
CA ARG A 41 -13.61 3.45 -11.32
C ARG A 41 -14.95 3.87 -11.91
N ARG A 42 -15.05 5.12 -12.39
CA ARG A 42 -16.29 5.68 -12.95
C ARG A 42 -16.57 5.26 -14.38
N LYS A 43 -15.68 4.51 -15.02
CA LYS A 43 -15.86 4.03 -16.41
C LYS A 43 -17.08 3.11 -16.55
N PHE A 44 -17.40 2.34 -15.51
CA PHE A 44 -18.54 1.42 -15.48
C PHE A 44 -19.35 1.64 -14.21
N PHE A 45 -20.62 1.25 -14.23
CA PHE A 45 -21.46 1.24 -13.04
C PHE A 45 -20.94 0.20 -12.04
N GLU A 46 -20.82 0.58 -10.77
CA GLU A 46 -20.38 -0.28 -9.67
C GLU A 46 -21.60 -0.60 -8.79
N ASN A 47 -21.85 -1.88 -8.54
CA ASN A 47 -22.94 -2.29 -7.64
C ASN A 47 -22.59 -1.96 -6.17
N LYS A 48 -23.60 -1.79 -5.30
CA LYS A 48 -23.39 -1.50 -3.85
C LYS A 48 -22.48 -2.52 -3.15
N GLN A 49 -22.52 -3.78 -3.59
CA GLN A 49 -21.64 -4.83 -3.04
C GLN A 49 -20.19 -4.65 -3.48
N GLU A 50 -19.96 -4.27 -4.73
CA GLU A 50 -18.63 -4.02 -5.28
C GLU A 50 -18.00 -2.79 -4.62
N GLU A 51 -18.79 -1.74 -4.40
CA GLU A 51 -18.35 -0.55 -3.68
C GLU A 51 -17.86 -0.89 -2.26
N LYS A 52 -18.60 -1.74 -1.53
CA LYS A 52 -18.18 -2.22 -0.20
C LYS A 52 -16.89 -3.03 -0.27
N LYS A 53 -16.79 -3.99 -1.21
CA LYS A 53 -15.58 -4.81 -1.43
C LYS A 53 -14.37 -3.95 -1.80
N ARG A 54 -14.56 -2.89 -2.58
CA ARG A 54 -13.51 -1.95 -2.96
C ARG A 54 -13.03 -1.14 -1.77
N LYS A 55 -13.94 -0.56 -0.99
CA LYS A 55 -13.60 0.24 0.20
C LYS A 55 -12.79 -0.58 1.21
N THR A 56 -13.20 -1.82 1.48
CA THR A 56 -12.46 -2.70 2.40
C THR A 56 -11.07 -3.06 1.85
N ARG A 57 -10.97 -3.40 0.56
CA ARG A 57 -9.69 -3.71 -0.10
C ARG A 57 -8.73 -2.52 -0.12
N GLU A 58 -9.21 -1.32 -0.45
CA GLU A 58 -8.42 -0.10 -0.47
C GLU A 58 -7.95 0.30 0.94
N ALA A 59 -8.82 0.19 1.94
CA ALA A 59 -8.49 0.42 3.34
C ALA A 59 -7.44 -0.58 3.85
N ALA A 60 -7.62 -1.87 3.57
CA ALA A 60 -6.67 -2.93 3.92
C ALA A 60 -5.32 -2.69 3.25
N LYS A 61 -5.29 -2.35 1.96
CA LYS A 61 -4.06 -2.04 1.22
C LYS A 61 -3.33 -0.83 1.80
N ARG A 62 -4.05 0.22 2.19
CA ARG A 62 -3.49 1.41 2.86
C ARG A 62 -2.93 1.07 4.24
N ASN A 63 -3.67 0.31 5.04
CA ASN A 63 -3.24 -0.15 6.36
C ASN A 63 -1.98 -1.02 6.27
N ARG A 64 -1.94 -1.96 5.30
CA ARG A 64 -0.78 -2.80 5.02
C ARG A 64 0.46 -1.96 4.73
N ARG A 65 0.34 -0.95 3.86
CA ARG A 65 1.44 -0.02 3.54
C ARG A 65 1.92 0.82 4.72
N ARG A 66 1.07 1.08 5.72
CA ARG A 66 1.45 1.77 6.95
C ARG A 66 2.15 0.85 7.95
N ARG A 67 1.71 -0.41 8.05
CA ARG A 67 2.25 -1.39 9.00
C ARG A 67 3.63 -1.89 8.60
N TYR A 68 3.92 -2.01 7.30
CA TYR A 68 5.26 -2.30 6.79
C TYR A 68 6.07 -1.01 6.56
N GLY A 69 6.04 -0.09 7.52
CA GLY A 69 7.01 1.01 7.59
C GLY A 69 8.44 0.47 7.76
N PRO A 70 9.47 1.32 7.68
CA PRO A 70 10.86 0.88 7.80
C PRO A 70 11.01 0.02 9.06
N ARG A 71 11.33 -1.26 8.87
CA ARG A 71 11.69 -2.14 9.98
C ARG A 71 12.83 -1.42 10.71
N PRO A 72 12.71 -1.12 12.02
CA PRO A 72 13.81 -0.49 12.73
C PRO A 72 15.07 -1.35 12.52
N PRO A 73 16.24 -0.73 12.26
CA PRO A 73 17.47 -1.49 12.10
C PRO A 73 17.65 -2.37 13.34
N PRO A 74 18.10 -3.63 13.20
CA PRO A 74 18.43 -4.43 14.37
C PRO A 74 19.54 -3.70 15.12
N SER A 75 19.19 -3.08 16.24
CA SER A 75 20.17 -2.51 17.15
C SER A 75 21.06 -3.64 17.65
N ALA A 76 22.37 -3.50 17.45
CA ALA A 76 23.39 -4.36 18.01
C ALA A 76 23.24 -4.37 19.55
N VAL A 77 22.58 -5.39 20.08
CA VAL A 77 22.69 -5.83 21.47
C VAL A 77 23.32 -7.21 21.39
N GLY A 78 24.51 -7.30 21.98
CA GLY A 78 25.46 -8.39 21.81
C GLY A 78 24.93 -9.78 22.18
N ASP A 79 25.56 -10.74 21.50
CA ASP A 79 25.96 -12.07 21.95
C ASP A 79 25.06 -12.80 22.96
N ALA A 80 24.18 -13.65 22.44
CA ALA A 80 23.96 -14.99 22.99
C ALA A 80 23.51 -15.92 21.86
N ALA A 81 24.38 -16.84 21.47
CA ALA A 81 24.13 -17.85 20.45
C ALA A 81 23.01 -18.82 20.86
N GLY A 82 22.09 -19.07 19.93
CA GLY A 82 21.22 -20.25 19.91
C GLY A 82 20.90 -20.61 18.45
N PRO A 83 21.21 -21.82 17.97
CA PRO A 83 21.02 -22.15 16.56
C PRO A 83 19.59 -22.62 16.33
N LYS A 84 18.95 -22.18 15.23
CA LYS A 84 18.57 -23.08 14.12
C LYS A 84 17.66 -22.42 13.08
N LYS A 85 18.07 -22.67 11.85
CA LYS A 85 17.31 -22.97 10.63
C LYS A 85 16.50 -21.87 9.95
N ALA A 86 16.92 -21.66 8.70
CA ALA A 86 16.15 -21.14 7.58
C ALA A 86 14.68 -21.54 7.66
N ALA A 87 13.81 -20.56 7.51
CA ALA A 87 12.40 -20.77 7.22
C ALA A 87 12.31 -21.31 5.79
N GLU A 88 12.46 -22.62 5.64
CA GLU A 88 11.85 -23.39 4.55
C GLU A 88 10.33 -23.38 4.77
N ASP A 89 9.62 -23.32 3.65
CA ASP A 89 8.17 -23.41 3.54
C ASP A 89 7.63 -24.63 4.29
N ASP A 90 7.07 -24.43 5.48
CA ASP A 90 6.29 -25.48 6.15
C ASP A 90 4.95 -24.90 6.61
N ASP A 91 3.92 -25.47 5.99
CA ASP A 91 2.51 -25.24 6.21
C ASP A 91 2.14 -25.23 7.70
N ASN A 92 1.81 -24.04 8.22
CA ASN A 92 1.15 -23.88 9.51
C ASN A 92 -0.33 -24.33 9.40
N TRP A 93 -0.53 -25.62 9.13
CA TRP A 93 -1.77 -26.36 9.31
C TRP A 93 -1.55 -27.38 10.43
N ASP A 94 -1.50 -26.91 11.67
CA ASP A 94 -1.62 -27.80 12.83
C ASP A 94 -3.04 -28.34 12.89
N ILE A 95 -3.28 -29.48 12.25
CA ILE A 95 -4.50 -30.26 12.44
C ILE A 95 -4.32 -30.97 13.79
N PRO A 96 -5.15 -30.68 14.81
CA PRO A 96 -5.07 -31.41 16.06
C PRO A 96 -5.47 -32.88 15.80
N ALA A 97 -4.47 -33.77 15.84
CA ALA A 97 -4.67 -35.21 15.93
C ALA A 97 -5.15 -35.53 17.36
N GLY A 98 -6.45 -35.41 17.58
CA GLY A 98 -7.12 -35.83 18.80
C GLY A 98 -8.21 -36.82 18.45
N ASP A 99 -8.05 -38.05 18.95
CA ASP A 99 -9.04 -39.13 18.91
C ASP A 99 -10.45 -38.61 19.22
N LEU A 100 -11.38 -38.83 18.29
CA LEU A 100 -12.81 -38.74 18.58
C LEU A 100 -13.19 -39.97 19.41
N PRO A 101 -13.66 -39.82 20.67
CA PRO A 101 -14.33 -40.92 21.34
C PRO A 101 -15.65 -41.17 20.60
N TYR A 102 -15.93 -42.46 20.39
CA TYR A 102 -17.06 -43.05 19.66
C TYR A 102 -18.40 -42.31 19.80
#